data_AF-A0A1V3N2J7-F1
#
_entry.id   AF-A0A1V3N2J7-F1
#
_cell.length_a   1.000
_cell.length_b   1.000
_cell.length_c   1.000
_cell.angle_alpha   90.00
_cell.angle_beta   90.00
_cell.angle_gamma   90.00
#
_symmetry.space_group_name_H-M   'P 1'
#
loop_
_entity.id
_entity.type
_entity.pdbx_description
1 polymer ?
#
loop_
_entity_poly.entity_id
_entity_poly.type
_entity_poly.pdbx_seq_one_letter_code
_entity_poly.pdbx_strand_id
1 'polypeptide(L)' 'MVKLSKEEFQEEVIKGLLAGMSQQEISDDLKNRNLDPFSLSSIEKLLKNLKSAYNAKTYFHLGAIIATRRYYLKK' A
#
# COMPACT_ATOMS: atom_id res chain seq x y z
N MET A 1 16.66 -10.73 -5.18
CA MET A 1 15.46 -10.49 -4.37
C MET A 1 15.86 -9.66 -3.18
N VAL A 2 15.33 -8.44 -3.07
CA VAL A 2 15.58 -7.51 -1.96
C VAL A 2 14.47 -7.68 -0.95
N LYS A 3 14.81 -7.99 0.31
CA LYS A 3 13.82 -8.08 1.39
C LYS A 3 13.56 -6.69 1.94
N LEU A 4 12.32 -6.25 1.83
CA LEU A 4 11.83 -5.02 2.45
C LEU A 4 11.60 -5.25 3.95
N SER A 5 11.93 -4.24 4.74
CA SER A 5 11.40 -4.10 6.11
C SER A 5 9.88 -3.94 6.09
N LYS A 6 9.25 -4.01 7.26
CA LYS A 6 7.79 -3.85 7.37
C LYS A 6 7.37 -2.45 6.94
N GLU A 7 8.15 -1.44 7.29
CA GLU A 7 7.91 -0.03 7.01
C GLU A 7 8.07 0.26 5.52
N GLU A 8 9.12 -0.26 4.89
CA GLU A 8 9.34 -0.11 3.44
C GLU A 8 8.27 -0.83 2.63
N PHE A 9 7.90 -2.06 3.01
CA PHE A 9 6.81 -2.79 2.36
C PHE A 9 5.49 -2.02 2.46
N GLN A 10 5.19 -1.48 3.64
CA GLN A 10 4.00 -0.66 3.83
C GLN A 10 4.03 0.58 2.93
N GLU A 11 5.17 1.26 2.85
CA GLU A 11 5.31 2.45 2.02
C GLU A 11 5.12 2.13 0.53
N GLU A 12 5.72 1.06 0.02
CA GLU A 12 5.56 0.68 -1.39
C GLU A 12 4.11 0.29 -1.74
N VAL A 13 3.43 -0.44 -0.85
CA VAL A 13 1.99 -0.76 -1.05
C VAL A 13 1.14 0.51 -1.02
N ILE A 14 1.45 1.47 -0.14
CA ILE A 14 0.74 2.76 -0.12
C ILE A 14 1.01 3.54 -1.41
N LYS A 15 2.24 3.56 -1.92
CA LYS A 15 2.56 4.23 -3.20
C LYS A 15 1.75 3.64 -4.35
N GLY A 16 1.67 2.32 -4.46
CA GLY A 16 0.85 1.65 -5.47
C GLY A 16 -0.64 1.99 -5.33
N LEU A 17 -1.16 1.97 -4.10
CA LEU A 17 -2.55 2.37 -3.83
C LEU A 17 -2.83 3.82 -4.27
N LEU A 18 -1.92 4.75 -3.97
CA LEU A 18 -2.06 6.15 -4.34
C LEU A 18 -1.88 6.40 -5.85
N ALA A 19 -1.16 5.51 -6.54
CA ALA A 19 -1.06 5.50 -7.99
C ALA A 19 -2.32 4.91 -8.67
N GLY A 20 -3.31 4.44 -7.89
CA GLY A 20 -4.54 3.87 -8.42
C GLY A 20 -4.43 2.40 -8.82
N MET A 21 -3.34 1.72 -8.46
CA MET A 21 -3.14 0.30 -8.77
C MET A 21 -4.10 -0.59 -7.95
N SER A 22 -4.57 -1.65 -8.60
CA SER A 22 -5.22 -2.78 -7.93
C SER A 22 -4.22 -3.60 -7.11
N GLN A 23 -4.72 -4.46 -6.22
CA GLN A 23 -3.86 -5.32 -5.38
C GLN A 23 -3.00 -6.28 -6.20
N GLN A 24 -3.55 -6.77 -7.32
CA GLN A 24 -2.84 -7.62 -8.26
C GLN A 24 -1.72 -6.85 -8.95
N GLU A 25 -1.98 -5.62 -9.42
CA GLU A 25 -0.96 -4.77 -10.03
C GLU A 25 0.16 -4.40 -9.05
N ILE A 26 -0.15 -4.17 -7.76
CA ILE A 26 0.86 -3.94 -6.72
C ILE A 26 1.72 -5.19 -6.51
N SER A 27 1.10 -6.38 -6.48
CA SER A 27 1.80 -7.67 -6.38
C SER A 27 2.78 -7.84 -7.54
N ASP A 28 2.31 -7.58 -8.76
CA ASP A 28 3.10 -7.74 -9.96
C ASP A 28 4.22 -6.69 -10.07
N ASP A 29 3.98 -5.43 -9.67
CA ASP A 29 5.01 -4.38 -9.59
C ASP A 29 6.16 -4.77 -8.64
N LEU A 30 5.82 -5.17 -7.41
CA LEU A 30 6.82 -5.57 -6.41
C LEU A 30 7.62 -6.79 -6.89
N LYS A 31 6.96 -7.76 -7.52
CA LYS A 31 7.60 -8.95 -8.10
C LYS A 31 8.55 -8.58 -9.24
N ASN A 32 8.12 -7.72 -10.16
CA ASN A 32 8.93 -7.25 -11.29
C ASN A 32 10.15 -6.45 -10.83
N ARG A 33 10.02 -5.72 -9.72
CA ARG A 33 11.12 -4.99 -9.06
C ARG A 33 11.95 -5.88 -8.13
N ASN A 34 11.65 -7.18 -8.05
CA ASN A 34 12.35 -8.17 -7.24
C ASN A 34 12.36 -7.82 -5.73
N LEU A 35 11.27 -7.22 -5.23
CA LEU A 35 11.08 -6.75 -3.86
C LEU A 35 10.16 -7.71 -3.07
N ASP A 36 10.69 -8.37 -2.04
CA ASP A 36 9.94 -9.28 -1.16
C ASP A 36 9.51 -8.54 0.13
N PRO A 37 8.26 -8.71 0.62
CA PRO A 37 7.21 -9.56 0.10
C PRO A 37 6.43 -8.94 -1.06
N PHE A 38 6.09 -9.75 -2.06
CA PHE A 38 5.23 -9.37 -3.20
C PHE A 38 3.97 -10.23 -3.32
N SER A 39 3.69 -11.12 -2.37
CA SER A 39 2.52 -12.01 -2.48
C SER A 39 1.20 -11.23 -2.33
N LEU A 40 0.19 -11.60 -3.12
CA LEU A 40 -1.13 -10.97 -3.09
C LEU A 40 -1.74 -10.99 -1.68
N SER A 41 -1.64 -12.12 -0.98
CA SER A 41 -2.18 -12.27 0.38
C SER A 41 -1.48 -11.36 1.40
N SER A 42 -0.17 -11.11 1.25
CA SER A 42 0.55 -10.14 2.08
C SER A 42 0.02 -8.72 1.86
N ILE A 43 -0.24 -8.34 0.61
CA ILE A 43 -0.77 -7.02 0.23
C ILE A 43 -2.20 -6.85 0.73
N GLU A 44 -3.06 -7.84 0.51
CA GLU A 44 -4.45 -7.86 1.00
C GLU A 44 -4.51 -7.71 2.52
N LYS A 45 -3.69 -8.47 3.24
CA LYS A 45 -3.61 -8.41 4.70
C LYS A 45 -3.19 -7.03 5.19
N LEU A 46 -2.17 -6.44 4.56
CA LEU A 46 -1.73 -5.09 4.89
C LEU A 46 -2.81 -4.05 4.61
N LEU A 47 -3.40 -4.05 3.41
CA LEU A 47 -4.44 -3.09 3.04
C LEU A 47 -5.70 -3.24 3.92
N LYS A 48 -6.06 -4.45 4.32
CA LYS A 48 -7.15 -4.69 5.28
C LYS A 48 -6.84 -4.08 6.65
N ASN A 49 -5.62 -4.25 7.13
CA ASN A 49 -5.18 -3.66 8.40
C ASN A 49 -5.19 -2.12 8.33
N LEU A 50 -4.64 -1.54 7.26
CA LEU A 50 -4.65 -0.09 7.04
C LEU A 50 -6.08 0.45 6.93
N LYS A 51 -6.95 -0.23 6.17
CA LYS A 51 -8.37 0.15 6.06
C LYS A 51 -9.04 0.23 7.43
N SER A 52 -8.81 -0.77 8.29
CA SER A 52 -9.32 -0.78 9.67
C SER A 52 -8.73 0.36 10.51
N ALA A 53 -7.40 0.51 10.51
CA ALA A 53 -6.70 1.52 11.30
C ALA A 53 -7.10 2.97 10.94
N TYR A 54 -7.44 3.20 9.67
CA TYR A 54 -7.89 4.51 9.17
C TYR A 54 -9.42 4.67 9.14
N ASN A 55 -10.18 3.67 9.62
CA ASN A 55 -11.64 3.65 9.55
C ASN A 55 -12.20 3.89 8.12
N ALA A 56 -11.48 3.39 7.11
CA ALA A 56 -11.85 3.56 5.72
C ALA A 56 -12.91 2.54 5.27
N LYS A 57 -13.86 2.99 4.44
CA LYS A 57 -14.96 2.16 3.92
C LYS A 57 -14.55 1.34 2.69
N THR A 58 -13.70 1.89 1.86
CA THR A 58 -13.18 1.29 0.62
C THR A 58 -11.68 1.58 0.50
N TYR A 59 -10.95 0.89 -0.38
CA TYR A 59 -9.55 1.22 -0.63
C TYR A 59 -9.36 2.58 -1.30
N PHE A 60 -10.32 3.01 -2.11
CA PHE A 60 -10.38 4.39 -2.60
C PHE A 60 -10.48 5.39 -1.43
N HIS A 61 -11.40 5.17 -0.48
CA HIS A 61 -11.52 6.02 0.71
C HIS A 61 -10.23 6.01 1.55
N LEU A 62 -9.58 4.84 1.70
CA LEU A 62 -8.27 4.73 2.36
C LEU A 62 -7.22 5.59 1.65
N GLY A 63 -7.10 5.47 0.33
CA GLY A 63 -6.19 6.27 -0.48
C GLY A 63 -6.44 7.77 -0.31
N ALA A 64 -7.70 8.20 -0.36
CA ALA A 64 -8.08 9.60 -0.16
C ALA A 64 -7.68 10.13 1.23
N ILE A 65 -7.91 9.37 2.30
CA ILE A 65 -7.50 9.77 3.65
C ILE A 65 -5.98 9.90 3.74
N ILE A 66 -5.24 8.91 3.25
CA ILE A 66 -3.77 8.91 3.29
C ILE A 66 -3.20 10.09 2.51
N ALA A 67 -3.68 10.32 1.28
CA ALA A 67 -3.25 11.44 0.44
C ALA A 67 -3.51 12.79 1.13
N THR A 68 -4.70 12.96 1.70
CA THR A 68 -5.09 14.18 2.42
C THR A 68 -4.17 14.42 3.62
N ARG A 69 -3.94 13.41 4.47
CA ARG A 69 -3.03 13.53 5.61
C ARG A 69 -1.60 13.88 5.18
N ARG A 70 -1.08 13.24 4.12
CA ARG A 70 0.26 13.52 3.56
C ARG A 70 0.38 14.96 3.07
N TYR A 71 -0.66 15.52 2.47
CA TYR A 71 -0.68 16.92 2.03
C TYR A 71 -0.57 17.88 3.23
N TYR A 72 -1.36 17.66 4.29
CA TYR A 72 -1.31 18.52 5.48
C TYR A 72 -0.01 18.40 6.28
N LEU A 73 0.63 17.24 6.31
CA LEU A 73 1.92 17.05 7.00
C LEU A 73 3.13 17.65 6.27
N LYS A 74 2.99 17.96 4.97
CA LYS A 74 4.04 18.61 4.17
C LYS A 74 3.99 20.14 4.25
N LYS A 75 2.97 20.70 4.88
CA LYS A 75 2.77 22.14 5.07
C LYS A 75 3.24 22.55 6.45
#